data_AF-A0A8J3YIX8-F1
#
_entry.id   AF-A0A8J3YIX8-F1
#
_cell.length_a   1.000
_cell.length_b   1.000
_cell.length_c   1.000
_cell.angle_alpha   90.00
_cell.angle_beta   90.00
_cell.angle_gamma   90.00
#
_symmetry.space_group_name_H-M   'P 1'
#
loop_
_entity.id
_entity.type
_entity.pdbx_description
1 polymer ?
#
loop_
_entity_poly.entity_id
_entity_poly.type
_entity_poly.pdbx_seq_one_letter_code
_entity_poly.pdbx_strand_id
1 'polypeptide(L)' 'MRPDWPDLRLTAMHAVLRAKFDQHATLADVLVGTGDARIEYNVSSAFRSGRAKGRNWVGRLLELVRSELIAQRAGFRP' A
#
# COMPACT_ATOMS: atom_id res chain seq x y z
N MET A 1 22.60 1.62 10.91
CA MET A 1 21.56 1.51 9.86
C MET A 1 21.64 0.12 9.26
N ARG A 2 20.51 -0.55 9.06
CA ARG A 2 20.49 -1.84 8.36
C ARG A 2 20.82 -1.61 6.88
N PRO A 3 21.88 -2.22 6.31
CA PRO A 3 22.31 -1.93 4.94
C PRO A 3 21.30 -2.37 3.87
N ASP A 4 20.47 -3.38 4.18
CA ASP A 4 19.37 -3.93 3.39
C ASP A 4 18.05 -3.12 3.51
N TRP A 5 18.03 -2.05 4.31
CA TRP A 5 16.82 -1.25 4.54
C TRP A 5 16.20 -0.64 3.27
N PRO A 6 16.97 -0.10 2.30
CA PRO A 6 16.41 0.43 1.06
C PRO A 6 15.62 -0.61 0.25
N ASP A 7 16.01 -1.88 0.33
CA ASP A 7 15.38 -2.99 -0.36
C ASP A 7 14.16 -3.51 0.41
N LEU A 8 14.26 -3.58 1.74
CA LEU A 8 13.19 -4.10 2.60
C LEU A 8 12.05 -3.12 2.87
N ARG A 9 12.28 -1.81 2.77
CA ARG A 9 11.29 -0.78 3.17
C ARG A 9 9.95 -0.90 2.45
N LEU A 10 9.92 -1.39 1.20
CA LEU A 10 8.67 -1.55 0.46
C LEU A 10 7.87 -2.73 1.00
N THR A 11 8.54 -3.85 1.28
CA THR A 11 7.94 -5.02 1.94
C THR A 11 7.45 -4.67 3.34
N ALA A 12 8.25 -3.91 4.11
CA ALA A 12 7.84 -3.44 5.43
C ALA A 12 6.62 -2.51 5.34
N MET A 13 6.60 -1.57 4.40
CA MET A 13 5.45 -0.69 4.16
C MET A 13 4.21 -1.49 3.77
N HIS A 14 4.35 -2.49 2.90
CA HIS A 14 3.25 -3.37 2.52
C HIS A 14 2.66 -4.10 3.73
N ALA A 15 3.52 -4.69 4.57
CA ALA A 15 3.08 -5.40 5.78
C ALA A 15 2.33 -4.47 6.75
N VAL A 16 2.83 -3.24 6.96
CA VAL A 16 2.16 -2.24 7.81
C VAL A 16 0.81 -1.83 7.23
N LEU A 17 0.73 -1.57 5.93
CA LEU A 17 -0.54 -1.21 5.28
C LEU A 17 -1.55 -2.35 5.40
N ARG A 18 -1.14 -3.59 5.12
CA ARG A 18 -2.02 -4.76 5.27
C ARG A 18 -2.54 -4.89 6.69
N ALA A 19 -1.66 -4.82 7.69
CA ALA A 19 -2.07 -4.87 9.10
C ALA A 19 -3.03 -3.73 9.47
N LYS A 20 -2.82 -2.51 8.95
CA LYS A 20 -3.71 -1.37 9.20
C LYS A 20 -5.13 -1.62 8.69
N PHE A 21 -5.29 -2.14 7.48
CA PHE A 21 -6.62 -2.37 6.92
C PHE A 21 -7.29 -3.63 7.48
N ASP A 22 -6.51 -4.61 7.91
CA ASP A 22 -7.01 -5.79 8.64
C ASP A 22 -7.57 -5.38 10.02
N GLN A 23 -6.87 -4.52 10.75
CA GLN A 23 -7.30 -4.03 12.07
C GLN A 23 -8.49 -3.04 12.01
N HIS A 24 -8.72 -2.39 10.87
CA HIS A 24 -9.70 -1.33 10.74
C HIS A 24 -10.64 -1.56 9.55
N ALA A 25 -11.69 -2.35 9.78
CA ALA A 25 -12.67 -2.72 8.75
C ALA A 25 -13.28 -1.51 8.01
N THR A 26 -13.59 -0.42 8.72
CA THR A 26 -14.12 0.81 8.11
C THR A 26 -13.13 1.43 7.12
N LEU A 27 -11.83 1.39 7.41
CA LEU A 27 -10.80 1.89 6.48
C LEU A 27 -10.65 0.96 5.27
N ALA A 28 -10.80 -0.36 5.48
CA ALA A 28 -10.81 -1.33 4.40
C ALA A 28 -11.99 -1.10 3.45
N ASP A 29 -13.17 -0.79 3.98
CA ASP A 29 -14.34 -0.44 3.17
C ASP A 29 -14.13 0.83 2.36
N VAL A 30 -13.53 1.87 2.96
CA VAL A 30 -13.16 3.10 2.22
C VAL A 30 -12.17 2.78 1.11
N LEU A 31 -11.15 1.96 1.38
CA LEU A 31 -10.15 1.58 0.38
C LEU A 31 -10.77 0.78 -0.78
N VAL A 32 -11.61 -0.21 -0.47
CA VAL A 32 -12.33 -0.99 -1.49
C VAL A 32 -13.31 -0.10 -2.27
N GLY A 33 -13.97 0.84 -1.59
CA GLY A 33 -14.88 1.81 -2.19
C GLY A 33 -14.24 2.75 -3.21
N THR A 34 -12.91 2.84 -3.28
CA THR A 34 -12.21 3.56 -4.36
C THR A 34 -12.37 2.89 -5.74
N GLY A 35 -12.87 1.65 -5.79
CA GLY A 35 -13.09 0.92 -7.03
C GLY A 35 -11.80 0.72 -7.82
N ASP A 36 -11.82 1.04 -9.11
CA ASP A 36 -10.65 0.96 -10.00
C ASP A 36 -9.87 2.27 -10.10
N ALA A 37 -10.23 3.29 -9.30
CA ALA A 37 -9.53 4.56 -9.31
C ALA A 37 -8.06 4.37 -8.94
N ARG A 38 -7.18 5.07 -9.66
CA ARG A 38 -5.76 5.16 -9.33
C ARG A 38 -5.60 5.96 -8.05
N ILE A 39 -4.88 5.41 -7.07
CA ILE A 39 -4.65 6.09 -5.80
C ILE A 39 -3.38 6.91 -5.92
N GLU A 40 -3.49 8.23 -5.90
CA GLU A 40 -2.33 9.12 -5.89
C GLU A 40 -1.97 9.53 -4.46
N TYR A 41 -0.79 9.13 -4.02
CA TYR A 41 -0.28 9.49 -2.69
C TYR A 41 0.85 10.51 -2.83
N ASN A 42 0.49 11.79 -2.73
CA ASN A 42 1.44 12.90 -2.74
C ASN A 42 1.65 13.42 -1.31
N VAL A 43 2.45 12.71 -0.51
CA VAL A 43 3.01 13.31 0.72
C VAL A 43 4.33 13.99 0.39
N SER A 44 4.44 15.24 0.78
CA SER A 44 5.65 16.07 0.67
C SER A 44 6.82 15.60 1.56
N SER A 45 6.75 14.40 2.16
CA SER A 45 7.68 13.95 3.21
C SER A 45 8.56 12.78 2.77
N ALA A 46 9.87 12.97 2.93
CA ALA A 46 11.03 12.06 3.12
C ALA A 46 11.14 10.68 2.42
N PHE A 47 10.07 10.07 1.92
CA PHE A 47 10.09 8.78 1.19
C PHE A 47 10.50 8.93 -0.29
N ARG A 48 11.04 10.09 -0.67
CA ARG A 48 11.51 10.39 -2.02
C ARG A 48 12.88 9.75 -2.26
N SER A 49 12.91 8.45 -2.47
CA SER A 49 14.13 7.76 -2.86
C SER A 49 14.40 7.90 -4.36
N GLY A 50 15.38 8.75 -4.69
CA GLY A 50 16.10 8.70 -5.95
C GLY A 50 15.53 9.54 -7.08
N ARG A 51 16.44 10.32 -7.68
CA ARG A 51 16.33 11.23 -8.82
C ARG A 51 15.46 10.68 -9.97
N ALA A 52 14.62 11.56 -10.52
CA ALA A 52 13.62 11.41 -11.61
C ALA A 52 12.22 10.91 -11.20
N LYS A 53 11.23 11.83 -11.19
CA LYS A 53 9.77 11.64 -10.99
C LYS A 53 9.37 10.73 -9.80
N GLY A 54 8.89 11.35 -8.72
CA GLY A 54 8.41 10.69 -7.50
C GLY A 54 7.49 9.52 -7.81
N ARG A 55 8.00 8.31 -7.66
CA ARG A 55 7.26 7.07 -7.89
C ARG A 55 6.19 6.97 -6.80
N ASN A 56 4.93 6.95 -7.21
CA ASN A 56 3.75 6.77 -6.37
C ASN A 56 3.68 5.35 -5.77
N TRP A 57 4.75 4.92 -5.08
CA TRP A 57 4.86 3.56 -4.54
C TRP A 57 3.83 3.30 -3.47
N VAL A 58 3.53 4.28 -2.62
CA VAL A 58 2.48 4.14 -1.60
C VAL A 58 1.12 3.95 -2.25
N GLY A 59 0.78 4.74 -3.28
CA GLY A 59 -0.45 4.55 -4.03
C GLY A 59 -0.54 3.16 -4.67
N ARG A 60 0.55 2.68 -5.27
CA ARG A 60 0.63 1.30 -5.80
C ARG A 60 0.48 0.23 -4.73
N LEU A 61 1.07 0.42 -3.55
CA LEU A 61 0.93 -0.52 -2.43
C LEU A 61 -0.50 -0.52 -1.89
N LEU A 62 -1.18 0.63 -1.86
CA LEU A 62 -2.61 0.71 -1.49
C LEU A 62 -3.49 -0.01 -2.52
N GLU A 63 -3.20 0.15 -3.81
CA GLU A 63 -3.87 -0.59 -4.89
C GLU A 63 -3.67 -2.11 -4.73
N LEU A 64 -2.46 -2.57 -4.39
CA LEU A 64 -2.17 -3.98 -4.11
C LEU A 64 -2.98 -4.49 -2.91
N VAL A 65 -2.94 -3.78 -1.79
CA VAL A 65 -3.70 -4.16 -0.58
C VAL A 65 -5.20 -4.17 -0.85
N ARG A 66 -5.71 -3.24 -1.67
CA ARG A 66 -7.12 -3.24 -2.12
C ARG A 66 -7.47 -4.53 -2.86
N SER A 67 -6.64 -4.96 -3.81
CA SER A 67 -6.83 -6.23 -4.53
C SER A 67 -6.78 -7.43 -3.59
N GLU A 68 -5.87 -7.44 -2.62
CA GLU A 68 -5.78 -8.50 -1.60
C GLU A 68 -7.04 -8.56 -0.72
N LEU A 69 -7.61 -7.42 -0.33
CA LEU A 69 -8.84 -7.36 0.46
C LEU A 69 -10.05 -7.86 -0.34
N ILE A 70 -10.16 -7.47 -1.61
CA ILE A 70 -11.22 -7.95 -2.51
C ILE A 70 -11.11 -9.47 -2.69
N ALA A 71 -9.91 -9.98 -2.94
CA ALA A 71 -9.64 -11.40 -3.03
C ALA A 71 -10.07 -12.16 -1.76
N GLN A 72 -9.69 -11.66 -0.58
CA GLN A 72 -10.07 -12.25 0.70
C GLN A 72 -11.60 -12.26 0.90
N ARG A 73 -12.29 -11.17 0.55
CA ARG A 73 -13.76 -11.07 0.61
C ARG A 73 -14.44 -12.04 -0.36
N ALA A 74 -13.83 -12.29 -1.52
CA ALA A 74 -14.30 -13.27 -2.50
C ALA A 74 -13.96 -14.72 -2.12
N GLY A 75 -13.27 -14.96 -0.99
CA GLY A 75 -12.83 -16.28 -0.57
C GLY A 75 -11.60 -16.81 -1.33
N PHE A 76 -10.95 -15.97 -2.14
CA PHE A 76 -9.68 -16.31 -2.77
C PHE A 76 -8.55 -16.15 -1.75
N ARG A 77 -8.01 -17.28 -1.29
CA ARG A 77 -6.75 -17.34 -0.55
C ARG A 77 -5.70 -17.94 -1.48
N PRO A 78 -4.62 -17.21 -1.80
CA PRO A 78 -3.50 -17.77 -2.55
C PRO A 78 -2.77 -18.86 -1.77
#